data_AF-A0A1G8D997-F1
#
_entry.id   AF-A0A1G8D997-F1
#
_cell.length_a   1.000
_cell.length_b   1.000
_cell.length_c   1.000
_cell.angle_alpha   90.00
_cell.angle_beta   90.00
_cell.angle_gamma   90.00
#
_symmetry.space_group_name_H-M   'P 1'
#
loop_
_entity.id
_entity.type
_entity.pdbx_description
1 polymer ?
#
loop_
_entity_poly.entity_id
_entity_poly.type
_entity_poly.pdbx_seq_one_letter_code
_entity_poly.pdbx_strand_id
1 'polypeptide(L)'
;MLFISSLDEYIIELATLQQQKNLPELKKVIHKMKPSVMNLEVKGAAEIIKSLNSTTSWSNDTDRRVSQLSEIFAAIKPLMEKDLTLLNTEEG
;
A
#
# COMPACT_ATOMS: atom_id res chain seq x y z
N MET A 1 -8.81 12.92 -0.43
CA MET A 1 -8.45 12.78 -1.87
C MET A 1 -7.00 12.35 -2.11
N LEU A 2 -6.00 12.79 -1.34
CA LEU A 2 -4.57 12.55 -1.65
C LEU A 2 -4.11 11.07 -1.65
N PHE A 3 -4.75 10.18 -0.89
CA PHE A 3 -4.30 8.77 -0.81
C PHE A 3 -4.61 7.96 -2.07
N ILE A 4 -5.79 8.15 -2.68
CA ILE A 4 -6.16 7.41 -3.90
C ILE A 4 -5.19 7.75 -5.03
N SER A 5 -4.85 9.03 -5.17
CA SER A 5 -3.89 9.49 -6.19
C SER A 5 -2.47 8.98 -5.96
N SER A 6 -2.08 8.67 -4.71
CA SER A 6 -0.76 8.15 -4.38
C SER A 6 -0.69 6.62 -4.38
N LEU A 7 -1.81 5.89 -4.54
CA LEU A 7 -1.82 4.43 -4.58
C LEU A 7 -1.02 3.88 -5.76
N ASP A 8 -1.14 4.46 -6.96
CA ASP A 8 -0.35 4.02 -8.12
C ASP A 8 1.15 4.25 -7.89
N GLU A 9 1.51 5.40 -7.34
CA GLU A 9 2.90 5.72 -7.00
C GLU A 9 3.45 4.71 -6.00
N TYR A 10 2.69 4.36 -4.96
CA TYR A 10 3.08 3.33 -3.99
C TYR A 10 3.21 1.96 -4.63
N ILE A 11 2.31 1.53 -5.52
CA ILE A 11 2.42 0.24 -6.20
C ILE A 11 3.68 0.17 -7.06
N ILE A 12 3.98 1.22 -7.82
CA ILE A 12 5.19 1.32 -8.66
C ILE A 12 6.45 1.32 -7.79
N GLU A 13 6.45 2.09 -6.70
CA GLU A 13 7.58 2.19 -5.78
C GLU A 13 7.83 0.86 -5.07
N LEU A 14 6.78 0.17 -4.60
CA LEU A 14 6.88 -1.17 -4.01
C LEU A 14 7.48 -2.19 -4.98
N ALA A 15 7.02 -2.21 -6.24
CA ALA A 15 7.56 -3.11 -7.27
C ALA A 15 9.03 -2.82 -7.58
N THR A 16 9.40 -1.54 -7.66
CA THR A 16 10.78 -1.10 -7.89
C THR A 16 11.69 -1.54 -6.74
N LEU A 17 11.26 -1.30 -5.50
CA LEU A 17 12.01 -1.69 -4.30
C LEU A 17 12.11 -3.20 -4.13
N GLN A 18 11.10 -3.94 -4.60
CA GLN A 18 11.12 -5.40 -4.67
C GLN A 18 12.21 -5.91 -5.61
N GLN A 19 12.27 -5.38 -6.84
CA GLN A 19 13.31 -5.74 -7.80
C GLN A 19 14.72 -5.40 -7.31
N GLN A 20 14.88 -4.24 -6.66
CA GLN A 20 16.15 -3.80 -6.11
C GLN A 20 16.53 -4.52 -4.80
N LYS A 21 15.60 -5.24 -4.19
CA LYS A 21 15.72 -5.81 -2.83
C LYS A 21 16.15 -4.76 -1.80
N ASN A 22 15.65 -3.53 -1.95
CA ASN A 22 16.04 -2.39 -1.15
C ASN A 22 15.17 -2.28 0.11
N LEU A 23 15.52 -3.05 1.13
CA LEU A 23 14.79 -3.08 2.39
C LEU A 23 14.78 -1.74 3.16
N PRO A 24 15.90 -1.00 3.29
CA PRO A 24 15.91 0.28 4.00
C PRO A 24 14.93 1.29 3.40
N GLU A 25 14.87 1.40 2.08
CA GLU A 25 13.96 2.33 1.41
C GLU A 25 12.51 1.82 1.47
N LEU A 26 12.30 0.51 1.33
CA LEU A 26 10.98 -0.12 1.55
C LEU A 26 10.41 0.28 2.91
N LYS A 27 11.20 0.21 3.99
CA LYS A 27 10.74 0.59 5.32
C LYS A 27 10.32 2.05 5.42
N LYS A 28 11.01 2.98 4.75
CA LYS A 28 10.63 4.40 4.73
C LYS A 28 9.30 4.60 4.02
N VAL A 29 9.13 3.94 2.87
CA VAL A 29 7.89 3.99 2.07
C VAL A 29 6.71 3.41 2.87
N ILE A 30 6.92 2.25 3.51
CA ILE A 30 5.95 1.63 4.43
C ILE A 30 5.61 2.56 5.61
N HIS A 31 6.59 3.26 6.18
CA HIS A 31 6.36 4.20 7.29
C HIS A 31 5.52 5.40 6.85
N LYS A 32 5.75 5.94 5.65
CA LYS A 32 4.97 7.05 5.07
C LYS A 32 3.52 6.66 4.79
N MET A 33 3.27 5.47 4.24
CA MET A 33 1.92 5.04 3.88
C MET A 33 1.11 4.53 5.09
N LYS A 34 1.78 4.03 6.14
CA LYS A 34 1.14 3.45 7.34
C LYS A 34 -0.06 4.25 7.86
N PRO A 35 0.05 5.56 8.18
CA PRO A 35 -1.09 6.31 8.73
C PRO A 35 -2.31 6.28 7.81
N SER A 36 -2.11 6.46 6.50
CA SER A 36 -3.20 6.45 5.52
C SER A 36 -3.86 5.08 5.40
N VAL A 37 -3.07 4.01 5.37
CA VAL A 37 -3.58 2.63 5.31
C VAL A 37 -4.35 2.25 6.58
N MET A 38 -3.89 2.70 7.75
CA MET A 38 -4.59 2.47 9.01
C MET A 38 -5.89 3.27 9.10
N ASN A 39 -5.90 4.53 8.65
CA ASN A 39 -7.10 5.36 8.63
C ASN A 39 -8.20 4.82 7.70
N LEU A 40 -7.82 4.11 6.64
CA LEU A 40 -8.75 3.53 5.67
C LEU A 40 -9.20 2.10 6.04
N GLU A 41 -8.71 1.57 7.16
CA GLU A 41 -9.05 0.23 7.66
C GLU A 41 -8.93 -0.86 6.57
N VAL A 42 -7.91 -0.73 5.72
CA VAL A 42 -7.69 -1.67 4.61
C VAL A 42 -7.37 -3.05 5.19
N LYS A 43 -8.33 -3.97 5.09
CA LYS A 43 -8.21 -5.34 5.61
C LYS A 43 -6.97 -6.03 5.04
N GLY A 44 -6.19 -6.66 5.91
CA GLY A 44 -4.96 -7.38 5.56
C GLY A 44 -3.72 -6.50 5.37
N ALA A 45 -3.86 -5.22 4.96
CA ALA A 45 -2.70 -4.35 4.73
C ALA A 45 -1.96 -3.99 6.03
N ALA A 46 -2.68 -3.79 7.13
CA ALA A 46 -2.10 -3.44 8.43
C ALA A 46 -1.12 -4.52 8.95
N GLU A 47 -1.48 -5.80 8.82
CA GLU A 47 -0.63 -6.91 9.24
C GLU A 47 0.61 -7.04 8.37
N ILE A 48 0.46 -6.86 7.06
CA ILE A 48 1.57 -6.88 6.10
C ILE A 48 2.55 -5.74 6.39
N ILE A 49 2.05 -4.51 6.58
CA ILE A 49 2.85 -3.33 6.94
C ILE A 49 3.62 -3.55 8.25
N LYS A 50 2.98 -4.15 9.27
CA LYS A 50 3.63 -4.47 10.53
C LYS A 50 4.76 -5.47 10.32
N SER A 51 4.51 -6.53 9.54
CA SER A 51 5.51 -7.54 9.23
C SER A 51 6.70 -6.99 8.44
N LEU A 52 6.45 -6.16 7.41
CA LEU A 52 7.51 -5.54 6.60
C LEU A 52 8.38 -4.58 7.41
N ASN A 53 7.80 -3.84 8.35
CA ASN A 53 8.55 -2.98 9.26
C ASN A 53 9.49 -3.77 10.19
N SER A 54 9.04 -4.93 10.67
CA SER A 54 9.79 -5.78 11.59
C SER A 54 10.84 -6.66 10.91
N THR A 55 10.79 -6.84 9.58
CA THR A 55 11.76 -7.67 8.86
C THR A 55 13.16 -7.06 8.91
N THR A 56 14.19 -7.88 9.07
CA THR A 56 15.60 -7.42 9.17
C THR A 56 16.41 -7.69 7.90
N SER A 57 15.92 -8.55 7.01
CA SER A 57 16.57 -8.91 5.75
C SER A 57 15.56 -9.16 4.63
N TRP A 58 16.01 -9.06 3.38
CA TRP A 58 15.18 -9.42 2.22
C TRP A 58 15.11 -10.94 2.08
N SER A 59 13.95 -11.51 2.33
CA SER A 59 13.68 -12.94 2.21
C SER A 59 12.54 -13.20 1.21
N ASN A 60 12.30 -14.46 0.85
CA ASN A 60 11.13 -14.82 0.03
C ASN A 60 9.80 -14.45 0.71
N ASP A 61 9.76 -14.44 2.05
CA ASP A 61 8.59 -13.97 2.80
C ASP A 61 8.43 -12.45 2.67
N THR A 62 9.53 -11.68 2.76
CA THR A 62 9.52 -10.23 2.49
C THR A 62 9.00 -9.95 1.07
N ASP A 63 9.52 -10.69 0.09
CA ASP A 63 9.15 -10.56 -1.32
C ASP A 63 7.64 -10.80 -1.54
N ARG A 64 7.14 -11.92 -1.02
CA ARG A 64 5.72 -12.28 -1.05
C ARG A 64 4.85 -11.20 -0.41
N ARG A 65 5.26 -10.67 0.75
CA ARG A 65 4.51 -9.65 1.48
C ARG A 65 4.44 -8.33 0.73
N VAL A 66 5.52 -7.93 0.05
CA VAL A 66 5.51 -6.74 -0.80
C VAL A 66 4.53 -6.93 -1.95
N SER A 67 4.52 -8.09 -2.61
CA SER A 67 3.54 -8.39 -3.67
C SER A 67 2.10 -8.38 -3.15
N GLN A 68 1.84 -9.02 -2.00
CA GLN A 68 0.51 -9.01 -1.38
C GLN A 68 0.03 -7.60 -1.05
N LEU A 69 0.92 -6.71 -0.59
CA LEU A 69 0.57 -5.32 -0.31
C LEU A 69 0.20 -4.58 -1.61
N SER A 70 0.97 -4.76 -2.67
CA SER A 70 0.68 -4.19 -3.99
C SER A 70 -0.64 -4.69 -4.57
N GLU A 71 -0.94 -5.99 -4.42
CA GLU A 71 -2.21 -6.58 -4.84
C GLU A 71 -3.40 -5.99 -4.07
N ILE A 72 -3.26 -5.80 -2.76
CA ILE A 72 -4.30 -5.15 -1.95
C ILE A 72 -4.54 -3.72 -2.44
N PHE A 73 -3.48 -2.95 -2.68
CA PHE A 73 -3.59 -1.58 -3.17
C PHE A 73 -4.27 -1.51 -4.54
N ALA A 74 -3.91 -2.41 -5.46
CA ALA A 74 -4.56 -2.51 -6.77
C ALA A 74 -6.05 -2.89 -6.65
N ALA A 75 -6.41 -3.72 -5.67
CA ALA A 75 -7.80 -4.15 -5.45
C ALA A 75 -8.66 -3.06 -4.79
N ILE A 76 -8.12 -2.29 -3.83
CA ILE A 76 -8.91 -1.25 -3.15
C ILE A 76 -9.09 0.00 -4.01
N LYS A 77 -8.14 0.32 -4.89
CA LYS A 77 -8.19 1.54 -5.70
C LYS A 77 -9.52 1.73 -6.43
N PRO A 78 -10.02 0.77 -7.25
CA PRO A 78 -11.29 0.95 -7.96
C PRO A 78 -12.49 1.04 -7.02
N LEU A 79 -12.44 0.41 -5.84
CA LEU A 79 -13.49 0.53 -4.82
C LEU A 79 -13.53 1.95 -4.26
N MET A 80 -12.36 2.49 -3.88
CA MET A 80 -12.24 3.85 -3.38
C MET A 80 -12.60 4.92 -4.42
N GLU A 81 -12.24 4.71 -5.69
CA GLU A 81 -12.62 5.61 -6.80
C GLU A 81 -14.13 5.59 -7.05
N LYS A 82 -14.77 4.42 -6.93
CA LYS A 82 -16.22 4.28 -7.04
C LYS A 82 -16.93 4.98 -5.88
N ASP A 83 -16.52 4.75 -4.64
CA ASP A 83 -17.06 5.44 -3.46
C ASP A 83 -16.90 6.96 -3.59
N LEU A 84 -15.74 7.44 -4.05
CA LEU A 84 -15.51 8.87 -4.29
C LEU A 84 -16.45 9.44 -5.36
N THR A 85 -16.71 8.68 -6.42
CA THR A 85 -17.62 9.12 -7.49
C THR A 85 -19.07 9.19 -6.99
N LEU A 86 -19.49 8.22 -6.17
CA LEU A 86 -20.83 8.22 -5.56
C LEU A 86 -21.01 9.43 -4.63
N LEU A 87 -20.03 9.71 -3.76
CA LEU A 87 -20.05 10.88 -2.88
C LEU A 87 -20.14 12.21 -3.65
N ASN A 88 -19.44 12.35 -4.78
CA ASN A 88 -19.54 13.54 -5.62
C ASN A 88 -20.86 13.63 -6.40
N THR A 89 -21.59 12.53 -6.55
CA THR A 89 -22.87 12.49 -7.28
C THR A 89 -24.07 12.69 -6.35
N GLU A 90 -23.94 12.38 -5.06
CA GLU A 90 -25.00 12.56 -4.05
C GLU A 90 -25.03 13.97 -3.43
N GLU A 91 -24.05 14.83 -3.71
CA GLU A 91 -24.07 16.26 -3.37
C GLU A 91 -24.57 17.17 -4.52
N GLY A 92 -25.18 16.59 -5.58
CA GLY A 92 -25.70 17.29 -6.76
C GLY A 92 -27.22 17.40 -6.84
#